data_AF-A0A6M0F7I3-F1
#
_entry.id   AF-A0A6M0F7I3-F1
#
_cell.length_a   1.000
_cell.length_b   1.000
_cell.length_c   1.000
_cell.angle_alpha   90.00
_cell.angle_beta   90.00
_cell.angle_gamma   90.00
#
_symmetry.space_group_name_H-M   'P 1'
#
loop_
_entity.id
_entity.type
_entity.pdbx_description
1 polymer ?
#
loop_
_entity_poly.entity_id
_entity_poly.type
_entity_poly.pdbx_seq_one_letter_code
_entity_poly.pdbx_strand_id
1 'polypeptide(L)'
;RFDTSASELQLFHPNGQRFLNYVEIAQRAEEEHQRAEEERLRAEEEHQRAEEEHQRAEEEHQRAEEERQRADVAEDKATRLAERLRKMGIDPDQV
;
A
#
# COMPACT_ATOMS: atom_id res chain seq x y z
N ARG A 1 -31.16 28.53 24.21
CA ARG A 1 -32.24 28.35 25.21
C ARG A 1 -31.62 27.97 26.53
N PHE A 2 -32.16 28.48 27.65
CA PHE A 2 -31.64 28.23 29.00
C PHE A 2 -32.58 27.24 29.71
N ASP A 3 -32.03 26.31 30.48
CA ASP A 3 -32.76 25.38 31.33
C ASP A 3 -32.21 25.47 32.76
N THR A 4 -33.09 25.70 33.73
CA THR A 4 -32.78 25.83 35.16
C THR A 4 -33.51 24.77 35.99
N SER A 5 -34.07 23.74 35.34
CA SER A 5 -34.77 22.63 36.02
C SER A 5 -33.80 21.67 36.72
N ALA A 6 -32.57 21.57 36.23
CA ALA A 6 -31.45 20.95 36.92
C ALA A 6 -30.86 21.93 37.96
N SER A 7 -30.14 21.40 38.96
CA SER A 7 -29.45 22.19 40.00
C SER A 7 -28.41 23.18 39.44
N GLU A 8 -28.15 23.16 38.13
CA GLU A 8 -27.20 24.01 37.41
C GLU A 8 -27.85 24.58 36.13
N LEU A 9 -27.48 25.82 35.78
CA LEU A 9 -27.92 26.47 34.55
C LEU A 9 -27.33 25.76 33.32
N GLN A 10 -28.19 25.21 32.47
CA GLN A 10 -27.80 24.59 31.21
C GLN A 10 -28.15 25.50 30.03
N LEU A 11 -27.18 25.76 29.16
CA LEU A 11 -27.37 26.49 27.91
C LEU A 11 -27.44 25.48 26.76
N PHE A 12 -28.34 25.69 25.80
CA PHE A 12 -28.44 24.88 24.60
C PHE A 12 -28.50 25.73 23.33
N HIS A 13 -27.85 25.24 22.27
CA HIS A 13 -27.89 25.77 20.92
C HIS A 13 -29.29 25.59 20.27
N PRO A 14 -29.65 26.35 19.23
CA PRO A 14 -30.93 26.22 18.52
C PRO A 14 -31.20 24.81 17.96
N ASN A 15 -30.16 24.03 17.67
CA ASN A 15 -30.25 22.66 17.14
C ASN A 15 -30.54 21.57 18.19
N GLY A 16 -30.73 21.94 19.46
CA GLY A 16 -30.95 20.95 20.52
C GLY A 16 -29.73 20.63 21.39
N GLN A 17 -28.50 20.88 20.91
CA GLN A 17 -27.28 20.47 21.61
C GLN A 17 -26.97 21.34 22.83
N ARG A 18 -26.44 20.72 23.90
CA ARG A 18 -25.94 21.45 25.07
C ARG A 18 -24.72 22.28 24.66
N PHE A 19 -24.69 23.52 25.11
CA PHE A 19 -23.55 24.41 24.96
C PHE A 19 -22.43 23.90 25.88
N LEU A 20 -21.26 23.75 25.30
CA LEU A 20 -20.07 23.32 26.02
C LEU A 20 -19.35 24.55 26.58
N ASN A 21 -18.80 24.41 27.78
CA ASN A 21 -17.90 25.43 28.30
C ASN A 21 -16.53 25.36 27.60
N TYR A 22 -15.69 26.37 27.81
CA TYR A 22 -14.38 26.45 27.18
C TYR A 22 -13.49 25.22 27.44
N VAL A 23 -13.51 24.68 28.66
CA VAL A 23 -12.72 23.51 29.04
C VAL A 23 -13.20 22.26 28.29
N GLU A 24 -14.52 22.06 28.20
CA GLU A 24 -15.12 20.95 27.45
C GLU A 24 -14.82 21.04 25.95
N ILE A 25 -14.77 22.26 25.38
CA ILE A 25 -14.39 22.47 23.97
C ILE A 25 -12.92 22.14 23.76
N ALA A 26 -12.03 22.63 24.63
CA ALA A 26 -10.60 22.38 24.53
C ALA A 26 -10.29 20.88 24.64
N GLN A 27 -10.92 20.18 25.60
CA GLN A 27 -10.79 18.73 25.76
C GLN A 27 -11.22 17.97 24.50
N ARG A 28 -12.38 18.31 23.92
CA ARG A 28 -12.82 17.68 22.66
C ARG A 28 -11.87 17.97 21.50
N ALA A 29 -11.36 19.20 21.40
CA ALA A 29 -10.41 19.55 20.35
C ALA A 29 -9.10 18.76 20.47
N GLU A 30 -8.62 18.55 21.70
CA GLU A 30 -7.44 17.73 21.96
C GLU A 30 -7.68 16.25 21.66
N GLU A 31 -8.82 15.69 22.06
CA GLU A 31 -9.20 14.31 21.74
C GLU A 31 -9.30 14.09 20.22
N GLU A 32 -9.94 15.01 19.49
CA GLU A 32 -10.06 14.93 18.03
C GLU A 32 -8.70 15.10 17.35
N HIS A 33 -7.82 15.96 17.88
CA HIS A 33 -6.45 16.08 17.39
C HIS A 33 -5.68 14.77 17.56
N GLN A 34 -5.74 14.15 18.74
CA GLN A 34 -5.08 12.87 19.01
C GLN A 34 -5.60 11.76 18.07
N ARG A 35 -6.91 11.70 17.83
CA ARG A 35 -7.48 10.74 16.88
C ARG A 35 -7.01 11.00 15.45
N ALA A 36 -6.99 12.26 15.01
CA ALA A 36 -6.51 12.61 13.68
C ALA A 36 -5.02 12.27 13.50
N GLU A 37 -4.20 12.47 14.53
CA GLU A 37 -2.78 12.07 14.51
C GLU A 37 -2.63 10.54 14.46
N GLU A 38 -3.41 9.81 15.25
CA GLU A 38 -3.40 8.35 15.23
C GLU A 38 -3.82 7.80 13.86
N GLU A 39 -4.88 8.34 13.27
CA GLU A 39 -5.35 7.97 11.93
C GLU A 39 -4.29 8.26 10.87
N ARG A 40 -3.62 9.42 10.95
CA ARG A 40 -2.53 9.77 10.06
C ARG A 40 -1.36 8.79 10.16
N LEU A 41 -0.96 8.41 11.37
CA LEU A 41 0.11 7.44 11.58
C LEU A 41 -0.25 6.06 11.00
N ARG A 42 -1.49 5.61 11.17
CA ARG A 42 -1.96 4.36 10.56
C ARG A 42 -1.95 4.41 9.04
N ALA A 43 -2.40 5.52 8.45
CA ALA A 43 -2.38 5.70 7.00
C ALA A 43 -0.94 5.73 6.45
N GLU A 44 0.00 6.33 7.18
CA GLU A 44 1.41 6.36 6.81
C GLU A 44 2.06 4.97 6.91
N GLU A 45 1.73 4.19 7.94
CA GLU A 45 2.18 2.80 8.07
C GLU A 45 1.63 1.91 6.95
N GLU A 46 0.35 2.05 6.60
CA GLU A 46 -0.27 1.32 5.50
C GLU A 46 0.37 1.68 4.15
N HIS A 47 0.66 2.97 3.94
CA HIS A 47 1.37 3.44 2.75
C HIS A 47 2.76 2.81 2.63
N GLN A 48 3.53 2.80 3.71
CA GLN A 48 4.87 2.19 3.71
C GLN A 48 4.81 0.69 3.39
N ARG A 49 3.82 -0.03 3.95
CA ARG A 49 3.63 -1.46 3.64
C ARG A 49 3.28 -1.68 2.16
N ALA A 50 2.43 -0.83 1.60
CA ALA A 50 2.06 -0.91 0.18
C ALA A 50 3.26 -0.60 -0.74
N GLU A 51 4.11 0.37 -0.38
CA GLU A 51 5.34 0.65 -1.11
C GLU A 51 6.34 -0.51 -1.05
N GLU A 52 6.51 -1.15 0.12
CA GLU A 52 7.36 -2.33 0.25
C GLU A 52 6.86 -3.51 -0.60
N GLU A 53 5.54 -3.75 -0.60
CA GLU A 53 4.94 -4.81 -1.43
C GLU A 53 5.14 -4.51 -2.92
N HIS A 54 4.94 -3.26 -3.33
CA HIS A 54 5.18 -2.84 -4.71
C HIS A 54 6.63 -3.07 -5.13
N GLN A 55 7.61 -2.68 -4.30
CA GLN A 55 9.03 -2.90 -4.60
C GLN A 55 9.36 -4.39 -4.74
N ARG A 56 8.81 -5.25 -3.87
CA ARG A 56 9.00 -6.71 -3.97
C ARG A 56 8.41 -7.27 -5.26
N ALA A 57 7.22 -6.81 -5.65
CA ALA A 57 6.59 -7.21 -6.90
C ALA A 57 7.40 -6.76 -8.13
N GLU A 58 7.96 -5.55 -8.11
CA GLU A 58 8.85 -5.05 -9.17
C GLU A 58 10.14 -5.86 -9.25
N GLU A 59 10.75 -6.22 -8.13
CA GLU A 59 11.93 -7.09 -8.10
C GLU A 59 11.64 -8.48 -8.68
N GLU A 60 10.51 -9.07 -8.29
CA GLU A 60 10.10 -10.38 -8.82
C GLU A 60 9.86 -10.31 -10.34
N HIS A 61 9.18 -9.26 -10.80
CA HIS A 61 8.97 -9.03 -12.23
C HIS A 61 10.30 -8.93 -12.99
N GLN A 62 11.25 -8.15 -12.48
CA GLN A 62 12.58 -8.02 -13.10
C GLN A 62 13.32 -9.37 -13.16
N ARG A 63 13.28 -10.17 -12.10
CA ARG A 63 13.90 -11.51 -12.09
C ARG A 63 13.25 -12.43 -13.12
N ALA A 64 11.92 -12.41 -13.24
CA ALA A 64 11.19 -13.20 -14.22
C ALA A 64 11.53 -12.76 -15.66
N GLU A 65 11.65 -11.46 -15.91
CA GLU A 65 12.09 -10.94 -17.21
C GLU A 65 13.53 -11.35 -17.55
N GLU A 66 14.45 -11.26 -16.58
CA GLU A 66 15.83 -11.72 -16.77
C GLU A 66 15.90 -13.22 -17.10
N GLU A 67 15.15 -14.05 -16.36
CA GLU A 67 15.10 -15.49 -16.60
C GLU A 67 14.57 -15.80 -17.99
N ARG A 68 13.49 -15.12 -18.41
CA ARG A 68 12.94 -15.24 -19.76
C ARG A 68 13.97 -14.87 -20.82
N GLN A 69 14.67 -13.75 -20.66
CA GLN A 69 15.72 -13.34 -21.61
C GLN A 69 16.85 -14.36 -21.68
N ARG A 70 17.25 -14.96 -20.54
CA ARG A 70 18.27 -16.02 -20.53
C ARG A 70 17.78 -17.28 -21.26
N ALA A 71 16.52 -17.65 -21.08
CA ALA A 71 15.90 -18.77 -21.79
C ALA A 71 15.88 -18.52 -23.31
N ASP A 72 15.42 -17.34 -23.74
CA ASP A 72 15.38 -16.95 -25.15
C ASP A 72 16.80 -17.00 -25.78
N VAL A 73 17.81 -16.47 -25.08
CA VAL A 73 19.21 -16.54 -25.53
C VAL A 73 19.74 -17.97 -25.60
N ALA A 74 19.35 -18.84 -24.66
CA ALA A 74 19.75 -20.24 -24.66
C ALA A 74 19.11 -21.00 -25.83
N GLU A 75 17.83 -20.77 -26.10
CA GLU A 75 17.09 -21.34 -27.23
C GLU A 75 17.69 -20.92 -28.57
N ASP A 76 18.01 -19.63 -28.72
CA ASP A 76 18.69 -19.09 -29.91
C ASP A 76 20.04 -19.79 -30.16
N LYS A 77 20.83 -19.98 -29.09
CA LYS A 77 22.13 -20.66 -29.18
C LYS A 77 21.95 -22.13 -29.53
N ALA A 78 20.98 -22.82 -28.91
CA ALA A 78 20.68 -24.22 -29.18
C ALA A 78 20.25 -24.41 -30.64
N THR A 79 19.38 -23.54 -31.15
CA THR A 79 18.94 -23.55 -32.54
C THR A 79 20.11 -23.41 -33.50
N ARG A 80 20.98 -22.41 -33.30
CA ARG A 80 22.17 -22.20 -34.14
C ARG A 80 23.14 -23.37 -34.09
N LEU A 81 23.29 -24.01 -32.93
CA LEU A 81 24.14 -25.19 -32.78
C LEU A 81 23.55 -26.38 -33.52
N ALA A 82 22.25 -26.64 -33.37
CA ALA A 82 21.54 -27.70 -34.07
C ALA A 82 21.65 -27.54 -35.61
N GLU A 83 21.49 -26.32 -36.12
CA GLU A 83 21.72 -26.02 -37.55
C GLU A 83 23.15 -26.32 -38.00
N ARG A 84 24.15 -26.00 -37.17
CA ARG A 84 25.56 -26.26 -37.47
C ARG A 84 25.87 -27.76 -37.48
N LEU A 85 25.32 -28.52 -36.54
CA LEU A 85 25.45 -29.98 -36.49
C LEU A 85 24.82 -30.63 -37.72
N ARG A 86 23.61 -30.21 -38.11
CA ARG A 86 22.95 -30.68 -39.34
C ARG A 86 23.77 -30.40 -40.60
N LYS A 87 24.40 -29.21 -40.70
CA LYS A 87 25.33 -28.88 -41.81
C LYS A 87 26.56 -29.79 -41.86
N MET A 88 26.97 -30.36 -40.73
CA MET A 88 28.07 -31.34 -40.64
C MET A 88 27.60 -32.79 -40.83
N GLY A 89 26.30 -33.01 -41.09
CA GLY A 89 25.72 -34.34 -41.28
C GLY A 89 25.47 -35.10 -39.98
N ILE A 90 25.51 -34.43 -38.82
CA ILE A 90 25.19 -34.99 -37.51
C ILE A 90 23.75 -34.62 -37.18
N ASP A 91 22.93 -35.61 -36.79
CA ASP A 91 21.58 -35.38 -36.32
C ASP A 91 21.59 -34.91 -34.85
N PRO A 92 21.20 -33.64 -34.56
CA PRO A 92 21.22 -33.10 -33.20
C PRO A 92 20.21 -33.75 -32.26
N ASP A 93 19.21 -34.48 -32.76
CA ASP A 93 18.20 -35.15 -31.94
C ASP A 93 18.63 -36.59 -31.52
N GLN A 94 19.82 -37.02 -31.95
CA GLN A 94 20.39 -38.36 -31.71
C GLN A 94 21.65 -38.35 -30.83
N VAL A 95 22.05 -37.18 -30.32
CA VAL A 95 23.20 -36.98 -29.39
C VAL A 95 22.69 -36.71 -27.98
#